data_AF-A0A968KK95-F1
#
_entry.id   AF-A0A968KK95-F1
#
_cell.length_a   1.000
_cell.length_b   1.000
_cell.length_c   1.000
_cell.angle_alpha   90.00
_cell.angle_beta   90.00
_cell.angle_gamma   90.00
#
_symmetry.space_group_name_H-M   'P 1'
#
loop_
_entity.id
_entity.type
_entity.pdbx_description
1 polymer ?
#
loop_
_entity_poly.entity_id
_entity_poly.type
_entity_poly.pdbx_seq_one_letter_code
_entity_poly.pdbx_strand_id
1 'polypeptide(L)'
;LSRHPRLVMNTLKLSENGSQNAVLFDVRANPPFRGQFEPFAEQVLEWEEQGKRVALVAPTKGQVRRVHELMDEYGVTLDVDLGYISSGFQMEGFDRVFVA
;
A
#
# COMPACT_ATOMS: atom_id res chain seq x y z
N LEU A 1 -2.51 -30.43 -0.19
CA LEU A 1 -2.11 -29.26 0.62
C LEU A 1 -1.01 -28.53 -0.13
N SER A 2 -1.36 -27.47 -0.87
CA SER A 2 -0.42 -26.73 -1.70
C SER A 2 0.50 -25.89 -0.82
N ARG A 3 1.82 -26.12 -0.89
CA ARG A 3 2.81 -25.31 -0.18
C ARG A 3 2.93 -23.97 -0.90
N HIS A 4 2.42 -22.90 -0.29
CA HIS A 4 2.72 -21.54 -0.74
C HIS A 4 4.20 -21.25 -0.45
N PRO A 5 4.98 -20.73 -1.42
CA PRO A 5 6.35 -20.31 -1.16
C PRO A 5 6.35 -19.26 -0.04
N ARG A 6 7.11 -19.51 1.03
CA ARG A 6 7.28 -18.57 2.14
C ARG A 6 8.55 -17.77 1.91
N LEU A 7 8.41 -16.46 1.80
CA LEU A 7 9.52 -15.52 1.85
C LEU A 7 9.74 -15.11 3.31
N VAL A 8 10.95 -15.31 3.83
CA VAL A 8 11.36 -14.84 5.17
C VAL A 8 12.49 -13.83 4.97
N MET A 9 12.25 -12.58 5.36
CA MET A 9 13.22 -11.50 5.25
C MET A 9 13.63 -11.06 6.67
N ASN A 10 14.88 -11.35 7.05
CA ASN A 10 15.38 -11.01 8.39
C ASN A 10 15.91 -9.57 8.48
N THR A 11 16.20 -8.91 7.36
CA THR A 11 16.70 -7.52 7.30
C THR A 11 16.54 -6.96 5.88
N LEU A 12 16.01 -5.75 5.74
CA LEU A 12 15.94 -5.03 4.47
C LEU A 12 17.12 -4.05 4.42
N LYS A 13 18.18 -4.38 3.67
CA LYS A 13 19.29 -3.46 3.39
C LYS A 13 19.16 -2.96 1.96
N LEU A 14 18.99 -1.65 1.79
CA LEU A 14 19.05 -1.00 0.49
C LEU A 14 20.51 -1.02 0.02
N SER A 15 20.80 -1.63 -1.12
CA SER A 15 22.13 -1.62 -1.73
C SER A 15 22.07 -0.92 -3.08
N GLU A 16 22.92 0.09 -3.29
CA GLU A 16 22.99 0.85 -4.55
C GLU A 16 23.56 0.03 -5.72
N ASN A 17 24.28 -1.07 -5.45
CA ASN A 17 24.87 -1.94 -6.46
C ASN A 17 24.47 -3.40 -6.20
N GLY A 18 23.62 -3.95 -7.08
CA GLY A 18 23.08 -5.31 -6.95
C GLY A 18 24.16 -6.39 -7.01
N SER A 19 24.13 -7.33 -6.06
CA SER A 19 24.87 -8.59 -6.19
C SER A 19 24.14 -9.53 -7.15
N GLN A 20 24.85 -10.41 -7.86
CA GLN A 20 24.28 -11.32 -8.87
C GLN A 20 23.17 -12.26 -8.34
N ASN A 21 23.00 -12.37 -7.02
CA ASN A 21 21.97 -13.17 -6.35
C ASN A 21 20.98 -12.33 -5.51
N ALA A 22 20.92 -11.01 -5.70
CA ALA A 22 19.96 -10.15 -5.01
C ALA A 22 18.64 -10.05 -5.77
N VAL A 23 17.52 -10.25 -5.06
CA VAL A 23 16.19 -9.84 -5.53
C VAL A 23 16.00 -8.38 -5.12
N LEU A 24 15.93 -7.49 -6.11
CA LEU A 24 15.66 -6.07 -5.89
C LEU A 24 14.15 -5.83 -5.87
N PHE A 25 13.69 -5.12 -4.84
CA PHE A 25 12.33 -4.60 -4.76
C PHE A 25 12.40 -3.08 -4.87
N ASP A 26 11.77 -2.52 -5.89
CA ASP A 26 11.61 -1.07 -6.00
C ASP A 26 10.46 -0.64 -5.08
N VAL A 27 10.82 -0.05 -3.95
CA VAL A 27 9.89 0.41 -2.91
C VAL A 27 10.00 1.92 -2.77
N ARG A 28 8.90 2.61 -3.01
CA ARG A 28 8.80 4.07 -2.89
C ARG A 28 7.87 4.44 -1.74
N ALA A 29 8.26 5.41 -0.91
CA ALA A 29 7.34 5.93 0.12
C ALA A 29 6.16 6.67 -0.52
N ASN A 30 4.97 6.52 0.06
CA ASN A 30 3.82 7.33 -0.37
C ASN A 30 4.00 8.79 0.06
N PRO A 31 3.42 9.74 -0.69
CA PRO A 31 3.29 11.11 -0.19
C PRO A 31 2.40 11.15 1.06
N PRO A 32 2.63 12.10 1.98
CA PRO A 32 1.86 12.20 3.22
C PRO A 32 0.50 12.90 3.00
N PHE A 33 -0.61 12.26 3.40
CA PHE A 33 -1.98 12.81 3.30
C PHE A 33 -2.57 13.22 4.67
N ARG A 34 -1.78 13.93 5.49
CA ARG A 34 -2.14 14.16 6.91
C ARG A 34 -3.47 14.91 7.08
N GLY A 35 -4.49 14.21 7.56
CA GLY A 35 -5.76 14.79 7.99
C GLY A 35 -6.67 15.27 6.86
N GLN A 36 -6.34 14.96 5.60
CA GLN A 36 -7.12 15.37 4.43
C GLN A 36 -7.47 14.13 3.62
N PHE A 37 -8.74 13.71 3.68
CA PHE A 37 -9.20 12.54 2.93
C PHE A 37 -9.44 12.84 1.45
N GLU A 38 -9.89 14.05 1.11
CA GLU A 38 -10.14 14.46 -0.27
C GLU A 38 -8.87 14.36 -1.17
N PRO A 39 -7.70 14.92 -0.81
CA PRO A 39 -6.48 14.72 -1.60
C PRO A 39 -6.02 13.26 -1.66
N PHE A 40 -6.33 12.48 -0.63
CA PHE A 40 -6.07 11.05 -0.66
C PHE A 40 -6.97 10.36 -1.69
N ALA A 41 -8.27 10.66 -1.72
CA ALA A 41 -9.22 10.11 -2.67
C ALA A 41 -8.83 10.44 -4.12
N GLU A 42 -8.49 11.70 -4.41
CA GLU A 42 -7.97 12.12 -5.72
C GLU A 42 -6.73 11.32 -6.11
N GLN A 43 -5.78 11.16 -5.19
CA GLN A 43 -4.56 10.41 -5.46
C GLN A 43 -4.82 8.92 -5.73
N VAL A 44 -5.81 8.31 -5.06
CA VAL A 44 -6.20 6.92 -5.34
C VAL A 44 -6.69 6.79 -6.78
N LEU A 45 -7.55 7.69 -7.22
CA LEU A 45 -8.06 7.68 -8.61
C LEU A 45 -6.91 7.80 -9.62
N GLU A 46 -5.96 8.70 -9.39
CA GLU A 46 -4.76 8.81 -10.23
C GLU A 46 -3.94 7.51 -10.28
N TRP A 47 -3.78 6.82 -9.15
CA TRP A 47 -3.08 5.53 -9.11
C TRP A 47 -3.84 4.44 -9.86
N GLU A 48 -5.17 4.42 -9.76
CA GLU A 48 -6.01 3.49 -10.53
C GLU A 48 -5.95 3.75 -12.04
N GLU A 49 -5.97 5.02 -12.46
CA GLU A 49 -5.76 5.41 -13.86
C GLU A 49 -4.38 4.99 -14.40
N GLN A 50 -3.37 4.96 -13.53
CA GLN A 50 -2.03 4.42 -13.82
C GLN A 50 -1.98 2.87 -13.83
N GLY A 51 -3.10 2.19 -13.55
CA GLY A 51 -3.19 0.74 -13.50
C GLY A 51 -2.70 0.11 -12.18
N LYS A 52 -2.41 0.91 -11.16
CA LYS A 52 -2.00 0.42 -9.84
C LYS A 52 -3.21 -0.04 -9.04
N ARG A 53 -3.03 -1.08 -8.21
CA ARG A 53 -4.03 -1.49 -7.22
C ARG A 53 -3.68 -0.95 -5.84
N VAL A 54 -4.64 -0.29 -5.21
CA VAL A 54 -4.48 0.36 -3.90
C VAL A 54 -5.14 -0.49 -2.82
N ALA A 55 -4.44 -0.69 -1.71
CA ALA A 55 -4.98 -1.30 -0.50
C ALA A 55 -4.68 -0.41 0.72
N LEU A 56 -5.69 -0.14 1.53
CA LEU A 56 -5.55 0.62 2.78
C LEU A 56 -5.52 -0.35 3.96
N VAL A 57 -4.55 -0.19 4.85
CA VAL A 57 -4.35 -1.03 6.03
C VAL A 57 -4.65 -0.20 7.27
N ALA A 58 -5.75 -0.50 7.96
CA ALA A 58 -6.16 0.23 9.15
C ALA A 58 -6.05 -0.65 10.43
N PRO A 59 -5.50 -0.11 11.54
CA PRO A 59 -5.20 -0.93 12.73
C PRO A 59 -6.40 -1.33 13.56
N THR A 60 -7.54 -0.66 13.40
CA THR A 60 -8.74 -0.94 14.19
C THR A 60 -9.96 -1.09 13.31
N LYS A 61 -10.91 -1.94 13.74
CA LYS A 61 -12.22 -2.08 13.07
C LYS A 61 -12.98 -0.75 12.96
N GLY A 62 -12.81 0.15 13.95
CA GLY A 62 -13.40 1.49 13.92
C GLY A 62 -12.83 2.34 12.78
N GLN A 63 -11.51 2.29 12.56
CA GLN A 63 -10.88 2.97 11.43
C GLN A 63 -11.27 2.35 10.08
N VAL A 64 -11.30 1.01 9.96
CA VAL A 64 -11.80 0.33 8.75
C VAL A 64 -13.20 0.83 8.38
N ARG A 65 -14.12 0.85 9.36
CA ARG A 65 -15.48 1.36 9.15
C ARG A 65 -15.47 2.83 8.72
N ARG A 66 -14.70 3.68 9.40
CA ARG A 66 -14.62 5.11 9.06
C ARG A 66 -14.09 5.36 7.66
N VAL A 67 -13.13 4.55 7.21
CA VAL A 67 -12.60 4.62 5.84
C VAL A 67 -13.67 4.24 4.83
N HIS A 68 -14.43 3.16 5.04
CA HIS A 68 -15.53 2.81 4.14
C HIS A 68 -16.59 3.93 4.03
N GLU A 69 -16.95 4.55 5.15
CA GLU A 69 -17.88 5.69 5.15
C GLU A 69 -17.36 6.87 4.32
N LEU A 70 -16.06 7.15 4.39
CA LEU A 70 -15.42 8.20 3.59
C LEU A 70 -15.30 7.79 2.12
N MET A 71 -14.95 6.54 1.82
CA MET A 71 -14.89 6.04 0.45
C MET A 71 -16.22 6.21 -0.30
N ASP A 72 -17.34 5.91 0.36
CA ASP A 72 -18.68 6.11 -0.20
C ASP A 72 -18.97 7.61 -0.48
N GLU A 73 -18.50 8.51 0.39
CA GLU A 73 -18.66 9.97 0.24
C GLU A 73 -17.90 10.52 -0.99
N TYR A 74 -16.70 9.99 -1.27
CA TYR A 74 -15.83 10.46 -2.36
C TYR A 74 -15.88 9.59 -3.62
N GLY A 75 -16.71 8.54 -3.65
CA GLY A 75 -16.86 7.66 -4.82
C GLY A 75 -15.64 6.79 -5.13
N VAL A 76 -14.81 6.49 -4.13
CA VAL A 76 -13.59 5.68 -4.28
C VAL A 76 -13.85 4.24 -3.83
N THR A 77 -13.34 3.25 -4.57
CA THR A 77 -13.49 1.83 -4.20
C THR A 77 -12.12 1.16 -4.13
N LEU A 78 -11.66 0.80 -2.92
CA LEU A 78 -10.38 0.15 -2.67
C LEU A 78 -10.51 -0.93 -1.58
N ASP A 79 -9.55 -1.86 -1.55
CA ASP A 79 -9.51 -2.89 -0.51
C ASP A 79 -9.06 -2.28 0.82
N VAL A 80 -9.81 -2.53 1.90
CA VAL A 80 -9.46 -2.08 3.26
C VAL A 80 -9.21 -3.29 4.15
N ASP A 81 -7.95 -3.47 4.55
CA ASP A 81 -7.50 -4.56 5.41
C ASP A 81 -7.37 -4.13 6.86
N LEU A 82 -7.77 -5.03 7.78
CA LEU A 82 -7.48 -4.88 9.20
C LEU A 82 -6.04 -5.33 9.49
N GLY A 83 -5.17 -4.39 9.82
CA GLY A 83 -3.75 -4.67 10.06
C GLY A 83 -2.96 -3.43 10.43
N TYR A 84 -1.64 -3.56 10.56
CA TYR A 84 -0.79 -2.43 10.88
C TYR A 84 0.43 -2.38 9.96
N ILE A 85 0.61 -1.24 9.32
CA ILE A 85 1.86 -0.82 8.71
C ILE A 85 2.23 0.55 9.27
N SER A 86 3.51 0.79 9.52
CA SER A 86 3.97 2.05 10.11
C SER A 86 3.92 3.22 9.13
N SER A 87 3.96 2.96 7.82
CA SER A 87 3.92 3.95 6.76
C SER A 87 3.49 3.29 5.44
N GLY A 88 2.78 4.05 4.61
CA GLY A 88 2.39 3.62 3.27
C GLY A 88 3.55 3.64 2.27
N PHE A 89 3.50 2.75 1.29
CA PHE A 89 4.53 2.58 0.27
C PHE A 89 3.96 2.02 -1.04
N GLN A 90 4.70 2.19 -2.13
CA GLN A 90 4.43 1.63 -3.45
C GLN A 90 5.46 0.56 -3.76
N MET A 91 5.02 -0.51 -4.43
CA MET A 91 5.88 -1.52 -5.02
C MET A 91 5.77 -1.43 -6.54
N GLU A 92 6.67 -0.68 -7.17
CA GLU A 92 6.56 -0.33 -8.60
C GLU A 92 6.62 -1.57 -9.51
N GLY A 93 7.37 -2.60 -9.12
CA GLY A 93 7.44 -3.86 -9.88
C GLY A 93 6.20 -4.75 -9.81
N PHE A 94 5.17 -4.36 -9.04
CA PHE A 94 3.98 -5.17 -8.79
C PHE A 94 2.66 -4.41 -9.00
N ASP A 95 2.71 -3.15 -9.43
CA ASP A 95 1.55 -2.27 -9.58
C ASP A 95 0.68 -2.27 -8.30
N ARG A 96 1.33 -2.12 -7.14
CA ARG A 96 0.68 -2.12 -5.82
C ARG A 96 1.03 -0.88 -5.02
N VAL A 97 0.03 -0.33 -4.35
CA VAL A 97 0.16 0.76 -3.38
C VAL A 97 -0.50 0.34 -2.07
N PHE A 98 0.24 0.47 -0.97
CA PHE A 98 -0.24 0.21 0.39
C PHE A 98 -0.33 1.53 1.15
N VAL A 99 -1.47 1.80 1.76
CA VAL A 99 -1.76 3.03 2.51
C VAL A 99 -1.96 2.66 3.99
N ALA A 100 -1.48 3.52 4.89
CA ALA A 100 -1.47 3.31 6.35
C ALA A 100 -2.48 4.23 7.05
#